data_AF-A0A916BDA6-F1
#
_entry.id   AF-A0A916BDA6-F1
#
_cell.length_a   1.000
_cell.length_b   1.000
_cell.length_c   1.000
_cell.angle_alpha   90.00
_cell.angle_beta   90.00
_cell.angle_gamma   90.00
#
_symmetry.space_group_name_H-M   'P 1'
#
loop_
_entity.id
_entity.type
_entity.pdbx_description
1 polymer ?
#
loop_
_entity_poly.entity_id
_entity_poly.type
_entity_poly.pdbx_seq_one_letter_code
_entity_poly.pdbx_strand_id
1 'polypeptide(L)'
;MQFATLAHELAHLCLGHLGPDRALKVPWRSPMNHAQREIEAESVAYLVCARNGVQSRSETYLKNHIENHTTVDQLDLYQIMRAAGQVEALLGLTAHMKYDKPAAPRQMDLFEPKPKLDLLNQDLLDQ
;
A
#
# COMPACT_ATOMS: atom_id res chain seq x y z
N MET A 1 -8.53 16.59 11.94
CA MET A 1 -9.58 17.09 11.02
C MET A 1 -8.97 17.87 9.87
N GLN A 2 -8.27 18.98 10.12
CA GLN A 2 -7.73 19.85 9.04
C GLN A 2 -6.80 19.14 8.04
N PHE A 3 -5.93 18.24 8.51
CA PHE A 3 -5.02 17.49 7.63
C PHE A 3 -5.76 16.59 6.63
N ALA A 4 -6.78 15.85 7.08
CA ALA A 4 -7.58 14.99 6.23
C ALA A 4 -8.35 15.78 5.17
N THR A 5 -8.94 16.91 5.56
CA THR A 5 -9.62 17.81 4.62
C THR A 5 -8.65 18.36 3.57
N LEU A 6 -7.46 18.81 3.98
CA LEU A 6 -6.45 19.28 3.04
C LEU A 6 -6.00 18.17 2.08
N ALA A 7 -5.77 16.96 2.59
CA ALA A 7 -5.40 15.81 1.77
C ALA A 7 -6.51 15.43 0.77
N HIS A 8 -7.77 15.53 1.17
CA HIS A 8 -8.94 15.30 0.32
C HIS A 8 -9.01 16.30 -0.84
N GLU A 9 -8.89 17.60 -0.57
CA GLU A 9 -8.91 18.63 -1.63
C GLU A 9 -7.72 18.49 -2.59
N LEU A 10 -6.54 18.17 -2.06
CA LEU A 10 -5.36 17.86 -2.89
C LEU A 10 -5.54 16.58 -3.70
N ALA A 11 -6.32 15.62 -3.22
CA ALA A 11 -6.64 14.41 -3.97
C ALA A 11 -7.46 14.73 -5.23
N HIS A 12 -8.44 15.63 -5.15
CA HIS A 12 -9.19 16.06 -6.35
C HIS A 12 -8.28 16.62 -7.45
N LEU A 13 -7.27 17.41 -7.06
CA LEU A 13 -6.26 17.92 -7.97
C LEU A 13 -5.41 16.79 -8.57
N CYS A 14 -4.85 15.91 -7.74
CA CYS A 14 -3.95 14.84 -8.19
C CYS A 14 -4.65 13.73 -9.00
N LEU A 15 -5.94 13.49 -8.74
CA LEU A 15 -6.78 12.54 -9.47
C LEU A 15 -7.33 13.10 -10.79
N GLY A 16 -7.21 14.42 -11.02
CA GLY A 16 -7.70 15.08 -12.24
C GLY A 16 -9.19 15.33 -12.25
N HIS A 17 -9.83 15.37 -11.09
CA HIS A 17 -11.25 15.64 -10.98
C HIS A 17 -11.63 17.04 -11.46
N LEU A 18 -10.67 17.97 -11.45
CA LEU A 18 -10.81 19.34 -11.94
C LEU A 18 -10.35 19.52 -13.41
N GLY A 19 -9.98 18.42 -14.08
CA GLY A 19 -9.46 18.41 -15.45
C GLY A 19 -7.99 18.02 -15.54
N PRO A 20 -7.46 17.90 -16.77
CA PRO A 20 -6.07 17.53 -17.00
C PRO A 20 -5.12 18.65 -16.58
N ASP A 21 -3.99 18.27 -15.96
CA ASP A 21 -2.95 19.19 -15.52
C ASP A 21 -1.57 18.65 -15.92
N ARG A 22 -0.82 19.43 -16.71
CA ARG A 22 0.50 19.02 -17.22
C ARG A 22 1.57 19.02 -16.13
N ALA A 23 1.53 19.96 -15.19
CA ALA A 23 2.51 20.06 -14.11
C ALA A 23 2.37 18.90 -13.12
N LEU A 24 1.13 18.55 -12.79
CA LEU A 24 0.80 17.38 -11.97
C LEU A 24 0.84 16.06 -12.76
N LYS A 25 1.14 16.08 -14.07
CA LYS A 25 1.16 14.91 -14.97
C LYS A 25 -0.16 14.13 -14.97
N VAL A 26 -1.28 14.83 -14.83
CA VAL A 26 -2.61 14.22 -14.77
C VAL A 26 -3.20 14.14 -16.17
N PRO A 27 -3.45 12.93 -16.70
CA PRO A 27 -4.04 12.78 -18.03
C PRO A 27 -5.52 13.15 -18.01
N TRP A 28 -6.08 13.34 -19.20
CA TRP A 28 -7.53 13.43 -19.35
C TRP A 28 -8.19 12.11 -18.92
N ARG A 29 -9.31 12.20 -18.20
CA ARG A 29 -10.12 11.05 -17.76
C ARG A 29 -11.55 11.21 -18.28
N SER A 30 -12.21 10.08 -18.51
CA SER A 30 -13.65 10.07 -18.83
C SER A 30 -14.45 10.76 -17.73
N PRO A 31 -15.55 11.44 -18.06
CA PRO A 31 -16.42 12.05 -17.05
C PRO A 31 -16.90 11.02 -16.03
N MET A 32 -16.67 11.32 -14.75
CA MET A 32 -17.13 10.52 -13.62
C MET A 32 -18.28 11.22 -12.93
N ASN A 33 -19.19 10.45 -12.32
CA ASN A 33 -20.21 11.03 -11.47
C ASN A 33 -19.60 11.59 -10.18
N HIS A 34 -20.33 12.47 -9.49
CA HIS A 34 -19.84 13.11 -8.28
C HIS A 34 -19.44 12.09 -7.20
N ALA A 35 -20.29 11.08 -6.95
CA ALA A 35 -20.03 10.08 -5.92
C ALA A 35 -18.72 9.32 -6.13
N GLN A 36 -18.42 8.91 -7.37
CA GLN A 36 -17.16 8.25 -7.71
C GLN A 36 -15.94 9.13 -7.42
N ARG A 37 -16.02 10.42 -7.77
CA ARG A 37 -14.92 11.37 -7.49
C ARG A 37 -14.68 11.56 -6.00
N GLU A 38 -15.74 11.66 -5.20
CA GLU A 38 -15.64 11.78 -3.75
C GLU A 38 -15.02 10.53 -3.12
N ILE A 39 -15.40 9.33 -3.58
CA ILE A 39 -14.86 8.08 -3.05
C ILE A 39 -13.37 7.94 -3.39
N GLU A 40 -12.95 8.26 -4.63
CA GLU A 40 -11.54 8.24 -4.98
C GLU A 40 -10.74 9.25 -4.14
N ALA A 41 -11.26 10.47 -3.96
CA ALA A 41 -10.62 11.52 -3.16
C ALA A 41 -10.52 11.15 -1.67
N GLU A 42 -11.60 10.64 -1.09
CA GLU A 42 -11.62 10.17 0.31
C GLU A 42 -10.68 8.98 0.53
N SER A 43 -10.57 8.08 -0.46
CA SER A 43 -9.63 6.96 -0.42
C SER A 43 -8.17 7.43 -0.38
N VAL A 44 -7.83 8.43 -1.18
CA VAL A 44 -6.50 9.07 -1.15
C VAL A 44 -6.24 9.72 0.21
N ALA A 45 -7.19 10.52 0.71
CA ALA A 45 -7.06 11.19 2.00
C ALA A 45 -6.85 10.19 3.15
N TYR A 46 -7.59 9.09 3.15
CA TYR A 46 -7.45 8.00 4.12
C TYR A 46 -6.04 7.41 4.10
N LEU A 47 -5.51 7.07 2.91
CA LEU A 47 -4.18 6.50 2.76
C LEU A 47 -3.08 7.44 3.24
N VAL A 48 -3.14 8.71 2.84
CA VAL A 48 -2.17 9.73 3.25
C VAL A 48 -2.20 9.92 4.77
N CYS A 49 -3.40 9.99 5.37
CA CYS A 49 -3.53 10.07 6.82
C CYS A 49 -2.95 8.83 7.53
N ALA A 50 -3.31 7.63 7.07
CA ALA A 50 -2.86 6.37 7.64
C ALA A 50 -1.33 6.23 7.60
N ARG A 51 -0.69 6.55 6.47
CA ARG A 51 0.77 6.49 6.31
C ARG A 51 1.53 7.49 7.17
N ASN A 52 0.89 8.60 7.53
CA ASN A 52 1.48 9.66 8.35
C ASN A 52 1.06 9.57 9.83
N GLY A 53 0.45 8.45 10.26
CA GLY A 53 0.05 8.23 11.65
C GLY A 53 -1.09 9.15 12.13
N VAL A 54 -1.83 9.76 11.21
CA VAL A 54 -2.96 10.64 11.51
C VAL A 54 -4.24 9.83 11.50
N GLN A 55 -4.91 9.71 12.65
CA GLN A 55 -6.25 9.15 12.70
C GLN A 55 -7.23 10.09 11.99
N SER A 56 -7.93 9.57 10.99
CA SER A 56 -8.95 10.28 10.24
C SER A 56 -10.34 9.68 10.54
N ARG A 57 -11.39 10.50 10.50
CA ARG A 57 -12.78 10.00 10.55
C ARG A 57 -13.25 9.41 9.22
N SER A 58 -12.41 9.51 8.18
CA SER A 58 -12.62 8.98 6.82
C SER A 58 -12.74 7.45 6.79
N GLU A 59 -12.20 6.78 7.80
CA GLU A 59 -12.28 5.33 8.00
C GLU A 59 -13.73 4.82 8.04
N THR A 60 -14.66 5.62 8.58
CA THR A 60 -16.09 5.28 8.63
C THR A 60 -16.77 5.40 7.27
N TYR A 61 -16.33 6.33 6.41
CA TYR A 61 -16.97 6.58 5.12
C TYR A 61 -16.61 5.50 4.09
N LEU A 62 -15.34 5.08 4.04
CA LEU A 62 -14.92 3.96 3.20
C LEU A 62 -15.56 2.64 3.62
N LYS A 63 -15.63 2.35 4.92
CA LYS A 63 -16.19 1.10 5.44
C LYS A 63 -17.66 0.92 5.03
N ASN A 64 -18.46 1.98 5.18
CA ASN A 64 -19.87 1.97 4.77
C ASN A 64 -20.05 1.84 3.25
N HIS A 65 -19.05 2.25 2.45
CA HIS A 65 -19.13 2.17 0.98
C HIS A 65 -18.72 0.80 0.43
N ILE A 66 -17.80 0.10 1.11
CA ILE A 66 -17.36 -1.26 0.78
C ILE A 66 -18.46 -2.28 1.12
N GLU A 67 -19.13 -2.11 2.27
CA GLU A 67 -20.19 -3.04 2.72
C GLU A 67 -21.43 -3.05 1.80
N ASN A 68 -21.67 -1.98 1.04
CA ASN A 68 -22.79 -1.88 0.10
C ASN A 68 -22.50 -2.47 -1.30
N HIS A 69 -21.33 -3.06 -1.55
CA HIS A 69 -20.95 -3.75 -2.81
C HIS A 69 -21.08 -2.98 -4.14
N THR A 70 -21.44 -1.68 -4.14
CA THR A 70 -21.89 -1.03 -5.38
C THR A 70 -20.77 -0.53 -6.31
N THR A 71 -19.50 -0.42 -5.90
CA THR A 71 -18.59 0.52 -6.60
C THR A 71 -17.10 0.19 -6.63
N VAL A 72 -16.64 -0.96 -6.13
CA VAL A 72 -15.20 -1.29 -6.17
C VAL A 72 -14.69 -1.46 -7.61
N ASP A 73 -15.53 -1.99 -8.52
CA ASP A 73 -15.20 -2.16 -9.94
C ASP A 73 -14.99 -0.82 -10.69
N GLN A 74 -15.43 0.30 -10.11
CA GLN A 74 -15.30 1.63 -10.71
C GLN A 74 -14.11 2.43 -10.15
N LEU A 75 -13.39 1.91 -9.16
CA LEU A 75 -12.24 2.59 -8.56
C LEU A 75 -10.96 2.23 -9.30
N ASP A 76 -10.29 3.25 -9.83
CA ASP A 76 -8.96 3.08 -10.40
C ASP A 76 -7.91 3.11 -9.27
N LEU A 77 -7.63 1.94 -8.70
CA LEU A 77 -6.67 1.77 -7.60
C LEU A 77 -5.28 2.30 -7.96
N TYR A 78 -4.87 2.19 -9.22
CA TYR A 78 -3.59 2.74 -9.67
C TYR A 78 -3.58 4.26 -9.54
N GLN A 79 -4.66 4.92 -9.98
CA GLN A 79 -4.79 6.38 -9.86
C GLN A 79 -4.84 6.82 -8.40
N ILE A 80 -5.54 6.09 -7.53
CA ILE A 80 -5.59 6.38 -6.08
C ILE A 80 -4.18 6.28 -5.47
N MET A 81 -3.46 5.19 -5.71
CA MET A 81 -2.10 4.99 -5.18
C MET A 81 -1.13 6.07 -5.67
N ARG A 82 -1.18 6.38 -6.97
CA ARG A 82 -0.37 7.41 -7.59
C ARG A 82 -0.69 8.78 -6.98
N ALA A 83 -1.97 9.15 -6.89
CA ALA A 83 -2.40 10.42 -6.32
C ALA A 83 -1.97 10.56 -4.86
N ALA A 84 -2.07 9.49 -4.05
CA ALA A 84 -1.58 9.51 -2.67
C ALA A 84 -0.09 9.86 -2.58
N GLY A 85 0.75 9.24 -3.42
CA GLY A 85 2.18 9.58 -3.48
C GLY A 85 2.43 11.02 -3.93
N GLN A 86 1.61 11.57 -4.83
CA GLN A 86 1.70 12.97 -5.24
C GLN A 86 1.30 13.94 -4.13
N VAL A 87 0.22 13.65 -3.40
CA VAL A 87 -0.21 14.43 -2.25
C VAL A 87 0.87 14.42 -1.16
N GLU A 88 1.45 13.25 -0.87
CA GLU A 88 2.57 13.13 0.07
C GLU A 88 3.78 13.97 -0.39
N ALA A 89 4.10 13.95 -1.69
CA ALA A 89 5.19 14.76 -2.23
C ALA A 89 4.91 16.27 -2.12
N LEU A 90 3.69 16.71 -2.44
CA LEU A 90 3.27 18.10 -2.33
C LEU A 90 3.30 18.62 -0.89
N LEU A 91 2.96 17.76 0.07
CA LEU A 91 2.99 18.07 1.50
C LEU A 91 4.38 17.89 2.13
N GLY A 92 5.39 17.48 1.38
CA GLY A 92 6.74 17.22 1.90
C GLY A 92 6.82 16.01 2.84
N LEU A 93 5.88 15.07 2.73
CA LEU A 93 5.74 13.87 3.56
C LEU A 93 6.36 12.63 2.91
N THR A 94 6.99 12.77 1.75
CA THR A 94 7.68 11.66 1.11
C THR A 94 8.79 11.18 2.04
N ALA A 95 8.64 9.97 2.57
CA ALA A 95 9.74 9.29 3.22
C ALA A 95 10.85 9.13 2.18
N HIS A 96 11.99 9.79 2.38
CA HIS A 96 13.23 9.30 1.77
C HIS A 96 13.33 7.84 2.21
N MET A 97 13.14 6.89 1.28
CA MET A 97 13.42 5.48 1.52
C MET A 97 14.86 5.41 2.02
N LYS A 98 15.04 5.33 3.34
CA LYS A 98 16.30 4.88 3.90
C LYS A 98 16.37 3.42 3.50
N TYR A 99 17.16 3.14 2.46
CA TYR A 99 17.56 1.79 2.17
C TYR A 99 18.38 1.32 3.38
N ASP A 100 17.73 0.63 4.31
CA ASP A 100 18.48 -0.16 5.29
C ASP A 100 19.23 -1.20 4.49
N LYS A 101 20.56 -1.05 4.46
CA LYS A 101 21.44 -2.03 3.85
C LYS A 101 21.07 -3.39 4.43
N PRO A 102 20.73 -4.41 3.62
CA PRO A 102 20.35 -5.70 4.16
C PRO A 102 21.46 -6.18 5.08
N ALA A 103 21.09 -6.57 6.29
CA ALA A 103 22.03 -7.12 7.25
C ALA A 103 22.79 -8.26 6.56
N ALA A 104 24.12 -8.25 6.69
CA ALA A 104 24.96 -9.26 6.09
C ALA A 104 24.42 -10.66 6.42
N PRO A 105 24.44 -11.61 5.46
CA PRO A 105 23.95 -12.96 5.72
C PRO A 105 24.67 -13.52 6.94
N ARG A 106 23.91 -13.97 7.94
CA ARG A 106 24.46 -14.68 9.10
C ARG A 106 25.25 -15.87 8.55
N GLN A 107 26.52 -15.95 8.91
CA GLN A 107 27.34 -17.14 8.72
C GLN A 107 26.52 -18.33 9.22
N MET A 108 26.12 -19.25 8.34
CA MET A 108 25.57 -20.54 8.75
C MET A 108 26.73 -21.30 9.40
N ASP A 109 26.63 -21.53 10.70
CA ASP A 109 27.58 -22.40 11.42
C ASP A 109 27.53 -23.79 10.80
N LEU A 110 28.65 -24.16 10.21
CA LEU A 110 28.89 -25.42 9.55
C LEU A 110 29.19 -26.47 10.63
N PHE A 111 28.51 -27.62 10.56
CA PHE A 111 28.75 -28.89 11.27
C PHE A 111 28.20 -29.08 12.70
N GLU A 112 27.11 -29.84 12.80
CA GLU A 112 26.84 -30.76 13.91
C GLU A 112 27.04 -32.20 13.39
N PRO A 113 27.92 -33.05 13.99
CA PRO A 113 28.11 -34.42 13.55
C PRO A 113 26.94 -35.31 14.02
N LYS A 114 26.40 -36.14 13.11
CA LYS A 114 25.31 -37.10 13.43
C LYS A 114 25.78 -38.15 14.46
N PRO A 115 24.94 -38.53 15.43
CA PRO A 115 25.26 -39.59 16.38
C PRO A 115 25.37 -40.97 15.71
N LYS A 116 26.35 -41.77 16.14
CA LYS A 116 26.61 -43.14 15.67
C LYS A 116 25.43 -44.05 16.04
N LEU A 117 24.91 -44.82 15.07
CA LEU A 117 24.06 -45.98 15.36
C LEU A 117 24.96 -47.13 15.79
N ASP A 118 24.77 -47.63 17.01
CA ASP A 118 25.40 -48.86 17.48
C ASP A 118 24.75 -50.08 16.80
N LEU A 119 25.60 -50.87 16.16
CA LEU A 119 25.31 -52.15 15.51
C LEU A 119 25.18 -53.25 16.56
N LEU A 120 24.07 -53.99 16.56
CA LEU A 120 23.94 -55.37 17.05
C LEU A 120 22.75 -55.95 16.29
N ASN A 121 23.01 -56.68 15.21
CA ASN A 121 23.00 -58.15 15.16
C ASN A 121 21.78 -58.55 14.31
N GLN A 122 21.81 -59.52 13.42
CA GLN A 122 22.80 -60.50 13.03
C GLN A 122 22.15 -61.24 11.85
N ASP A 123 22.97 -61.73 10.94
CA ASP A 123 22.81 -63.02 10.27
C ASP A 123 21.70 -63.22 9.21
N LEU A 124 22.12 -63.94 8.15
CA LEU A 124 21.36 -64.66 7.13
C LEU A 124 20.87 -63.77 5.96
N LEU A 125 21.38 -63.90 4.74
CA LEU A 125 21.67 -65.15 4.03
C LEU A 125 22.91 -65.06 3.15
N ASP A 126 23.82 -66.00 3.41
CA ASP A 126 24.81 -66.54 2.50
C ASP A 126 24.18 -67.03 1.18
N GLN A 127 24.91 -66.81 0.08
CA GLN A 127 25.28 -67.77 -0.99
C GLN A 127 25.33 -67.09 -2.36
#